data_AF-A0A2S9QS71-F1
#
_entry.id   AF-A0A2S9QS71-F1
#
_cell.length_a   1.000
_cell.length_b   1.000
_cell.length_c   1.000
_cell.angle_alpha   90.00
_cell.angle_beta   90.00
_cell.angle_gamma   90.00
#
_symmetry.space_group_name_H-M   'P 1'
#
loop_
_entity.id
_entity.type
_entity.pdbx_description
1 polymer ?
#
loop_
_entity_poly.entity_id
_entity_poly.type
_entity_poly.pdbx_seq_one_letter_code
_entity_poly.pdbx_strand_id
1 'polypeptide(L)'
;MSRRKDQAGTFELLARLPQQIVSLAKIEYENAKREVIAKAKRAGIGAGAIVIALFFLFFMLEALVIAAIAALALVWPWWLAALVVAAALLLLAAVSILGGIALIKRGNPVPEETLERVGGDLSAMGEVRVNAEPPAPRPARMPRVGEEGNWR
;
A
#
# COMPACT_ATOMS: atom_id res chain seq x y z
N MET A 1 39.56 28.89 -49.96
CA MET A 1 38.10 28.89 -49.71
C MET A 1 37.75 27.67 -48.86
N SER A 2 37.11 27.80 -47.68
CA SER A 2 36.27 26.73 -47.03
C SER A 2 35.75 27.03 -45.59
N ARG A 3 36.23 28.04 -44.85
CA ARG A 3 35.86 28.28 -43.42
C ARG A 3 34.38 28.62 -43.09
N ARG A 4 33.48 28.78 -44.06
CA ARG A 4 32.07 29.15 -43.79
C ARG A 4 31.14 27.95 -43.52
N LYS A 5 31.55 26.72 -43.85
CA LYS A 5 30.71 25.53 -43.64
C LYS A 5 30.75 24.99 -42.19
N ASP A 6 31.83 25.24 -41.46
CA ASP A 6 32.03 24.72 -40.10
C ASP A 6 31.18 25.46 -39.03
N GLN A 7 30.95 26.77 -39.22
CA GLN A 7 30.11 27.55 -38.31
C GLN A 7 28.62 27.22 -38.45
N ALA A 8 28.16 26.91 -39.67
CA ALA A 8 26.81 26.43 -39.91
C ALA A 8 26.56 25.07 -39.21
N GLY A 9 27.56 24.18 -39.22
CA GLY A 9 27.49 22.90 -38.50
C GLY A 9 27.50 23.02 -36.97
N THR A 10 28.19 24.01 -36.41
CA THR A 10 28.25 24.21 -34.94
C THR A 10 26.93 24.77 -34.39
N PHE A 11 26.32 25.73 -35.09
CA PHE A 11 24.98 26.23 -34.77
C PHE A 11 23.91 25.14 -34.95
N GLU A 12 24.07 24.27 -35.95
CA GLU A 12 23.15 23.17 -36.20
C GLU A 12 23.23 22.07 -35.13
N LEU A 13 24.41 21.82 -34.56
CA LEU A 13 24.57 20.93 -33.40
C LEU A 13 23.95 21.54 -32.12
N LEU A 14 24.16 22.83 -31.86
CA LEU A 14 23.50 23.52 -30.75
C LEU A 14 21.97 23.51 -30.90
N ALA A 15 21.46 23.68 -32.11
CA ALA A 15 20.02 23.61 -32.38
C ALA A 15 19.43 22.21 -32.15
N ARG A 16 20.24 21.15 -32.22
CA ARG A 16 19.83 19.74 -32.03
C ARG A 16 20.03 19.21 -30.60
N LEU A 17 20.77 19.90 -29.74
CA LEU A 17 20.98 19.50 -28.34
C LEU A 17 19.66 19.38 -27.53
N PRO A 18 18.70 20.32 -27.62
CA PRO A 18 17.42 20.19 -26.91
C PRO A 18 16.67 18.92 -27.31
N GLN A 19 16.70 18.57 -28.61
CA GLN A 19 16.08 17.37 -29.13
C GLN A 19 16.72 16.09 -28.55
N GLN A 20 18.04 16.08 -28.37
CA GLN A 20 18.77 14.96 -27.78
C GLN A 20 18.51 14.80 -26.28
N ILE A 21 18.37 15.91 -25.55
CA ILE A 21 18.02 15.89 -24.12
C ILE A 21 16.60 15.31 -23.96
N VAL A 22 15.64 15.75 -24.78
CA VAL A 22 14.27 15.22 -24.78
C VAL A 22 14.23 13.73 -25.16
N SER A 23 15.01 13.31 -26.16
CA SER A 23 15.05 11.90 -26.55
C SER A 23 15.67 11.02 -25.47
N LEU A 24 16.74 11.48 -24.80
CA LEU A 24 17.34 10.77 -23.68
C LEU A 24 16.37 10.67 -22.49
N ALA A 25 15.71 11.77 -22.12
CA ALA A 25 14.71 11.78 -21.06
C ALA A 25 13.57 10.80 -21.34
N LYS A 26 13.12 10.71 -22.61
CA LYS A 26 12.09 9.75 -23.02
C LYS A 26 12.57 8.30 -22.92
N ILE A 27 13.83 8.03 -23.30
CA ILE A 27 14.41 6.69 -23.17
C ILE A 27 14.53 6.29 -21.70
N GLU A 28 15.05 7.17 -20.86
CA GLU A 28 15.22 6.91 -19.43
C GLU A 28 13.87 6.67 -18.75
N TYR A 29 12.85 7.46 -19.12
CA TYR A 29 11.47 7.24 -18.67
C TYR A 29 10.93 5.86 -19.07
N GLU A 30 11.10 5.46 -20.33
CA GLU A 30 10.67 4.13 -20.79
C GLU A 30 11.43 3.00 -20.10
N ASN A 31 12.72 3.20 -19.81
CA ASN A 31 13.55 2.22 -19.11
C ASN A 31 13.13 2.08 -17.63
N ALA A 32 12.96 3.22 -16.94
CA ALA A 32 12.45 3.27 -15.57
C ALA A 32 11.05 2.64 -15.47
N LYS A 33 10.15 2.94 -16.42
CA LYS A 33 8.82 2.34 -16.50
C LYS A 33 8.88 0.82 -16.62
N ARG A 34 9.75 0.29 -17.49
CA ARG A 34 9.94 -1.17 -17.64
C ARG A 34 10.45 -1.81 -16.37
N GLU A 35 11.43 -1.20 -15.71
CA GLU A 35 11.98 -1.71 -14.45
C GLU A 35 10.93 -1.71 -13.33
N VAL A 36 10.18 -0.62 -13.19
CA VAL A 36 9.09 -0.52 -12.21
C VAL A 36 8.02 -1.58 -12.45
N ILE A 37 7.57 -1.77 -13.70
CA ILE A 37 6.59 -2.82 -14.04
C ILE A 37 7.14 -4.22 -13.72
N ALA A 38 8.41 -4.49 -14.05
CA ALA A 38 9.03 -5.77 -13.77
C ALA A 38 9.14 -6.05 -12.27
N LYS A 39 9.56 -5.05 -11.48
CA LYS A 39 9.62 -5.14 -10.01
C LYS A 39 8.22 -5.30 -9.41
N ALA A 40 7.25 -4.51 -9.86
CA ALA A 40 5.86 -4.58 -9.42
C ALA A 40 5.24 -5.95 -9.71
N LYS A 41 5.49 -6.53 -10.89
CA LYS A 41 5.01 -7.87 -11.24
C LYS A 41 5.61 -8.94 -10.33
N ARG A 42 6.92 -8.90 -10.10
CA ARG A 42 7.61 -9.86 -9.20
C ARG A 42 7.10 -9.74 -7.77
N ALA A 43 6.98 -8.52 -7.26
CA ALA A 43 6.42 -8.25 -5.95
C ALA A 43 4.96 -8.72 -5.85
N GLY A 44 4.15 -8.46 -6.88
CA GLY A 44 2.75 -8.89 -6.94
C GLY A 44 2.58 -10.42 -6.96
N ILE A 45 3.45 -11.14 -7.69
CA ILE A 45 3.47 -12.61 -7.66
C ILE A 45 3.84 -13.11 -6.27
N GLY A 46 4.86 -12.52 -5.63
CA GLY A 46 5.27 -12.86 -4.27
C GLY A 46 4.15 -12.62 -3.25
N ALA A 47 3.54 -11.45 -3.29
CA ALA A 47 2.41 -11.10 -2.43
C ALA A 47 1.20 -12.03 -2.67
N GLY A 48 0.89 -12.33 -3.93
CA GLY A 48 -0.18 -13.28 -4.29
C GLY A 48 0.09 -14.69 -3.76
N ALA A 49 1.33 -15.18 -3.86
CA ALA A 49 1.72 -16.47 -3.31
C ALA A 49 1.59 -16.52 -1.79
N ILE A 50 1.92 -15.43 -1.08
CA ILE A 50 1.72 -15.33 0.37
C ILE A 50 0.24 -15.40 0.72
N VAL A 51 -0.63 -14.68 0.00
CA VAL A 51 -2.09 -14.73 0.24
C VAL A 51 -2.62 -16.15 0.05
N ILE A 52 -2.20 -16.85 -1.01
CA ILE A 52 -2.58 -18.25 -1.26
C ILE A 52 -2.06 -19.16 -0.14
N ALA A 53 -0.82 -19.00 0.30
CA ALA A 53 -0.24 -19.78 1.38
C ALA A 53 -1.00 -19.56 2.70
N LEU A 54 -1.32 -18.31 3.04
CA LEU A 54 -2.11 -17.96 4.23
C LEU A 54 -3.53 -18.54 4.15
N PHE A 55 -4.16 -18.54 2.97
CA PHE A 55 -5.45 -19.18 2.75
C PHE A 55 -5.41 -20.68 3.07
N PHE A 56 -4.42 -21.42 2.55
CA PHE A 56 -4.30 -22.85 2.86
C PHE A 56 -3.93 -23.11 4.32
N LEU A 57 -3.08 -22.27 4.92
CA LEU A 57 -2.72 -22.36 6.33
C LEU A 57 -3.93 -22.15 7.23
N PHE A 58 -4.83 -21.23 6.88
CA PHE A 58 -6.09 -21.00 7.60
C PHE A 58 -6.96 -22.27 7.63
N PHE A 59 -7.22 -22.90 6.48
CA PHE A 59 -8.00 -24.15 6.45
C PHE A 59 -7.29 -25.33 7.12
N MET A 60 -5.96 -25.40 7.04
CA MET A 60 -5.18 -26.41 7.74
C MET A 60 -5.35 -26.29 9.27
N LEU A 61 -5.34 -25.06 9.80
CA LEU A 61 -5.61 -24.82 11.22
C LEU A 61 -7.05 -25.23 11.60
N GLU A 62 -8.06 -24.88 10.80
CA GLU A 62 -9.44 -25.33 11.06
C GLU A 62 -9.57 -26.85 11.08
N ALA A 63 -8.94 -27.54 10.12
CA ALA A 63 -8.93 -29.00 10.07
C ALA A 63 -8.26 -29.62 11.31
N LEU A 64 -7.16 -29.03 11.80
CA LEU A 64 -6.52 -29.46 13.05
C LEU A 64 -7.42 -29.24 14.27
N VAL A 65 -8.16 -28.13 14.33
CA VAL A 65 -9.12 -27.88 15.41
C VAL A 65 -10.22 -28.94 15.40
N ILE A 66 -10.80 -29.23 14.24
CA ILE A 66 -11.82 -30.28 14.08
C ILE A 66 -11.25 -31.64 14.49
N ALA A 67 -10.04 -31.99 14.04
CA ALA A 67 -9.38 -33.24 14.38
C ALA A 67 -9.13 -33.36 15.90
N ALA A 68 -8.69 -32.29 16.55
CA ALA A 68 -8.49 -32.26 18.00
C ALA A 68 -9.81 -32.47 18.77
N ILE A 69 -10.89 -31.80 18.35
CA ILE A 69 -12.23 -31.99 18.94
C ILE A 69 -12.69 -33.43 18.74
N ALA A 70 -12.56 -33.97 17.52
CA ALA A 70 -12.97 -35.35 17.22
C ALA A 70 -12.18 -36.37 18.02
N ALA A 71 -10.86 -36.18 18.19
CA ALA A 71 -10.01 -37.05 18.98
C ALA A 71 -10.40 -37.05 20.46
N LEU A 72 -10.67 -35.89 21.06
CA LEU A 72 -11.13 -35.79 22.45
C LEU A 72 -12.56 -36.32 22.63
N ALA A 73 -13.41 -36.16 21.61
CA ALA A 73 -14.78 -36.67 21.62
C ALA A 73 -14.84 -38.22 21.62
N LEU A 74 -13.73 -38.92 21.39
CA LEU A 74 -13.65 -40.38 21.59
C LEU A 74 -13.80 -40.78 23.06
N VAL A 75 -13.50 -39.87 23.99
CA VAL A 75 -13.50 -40.15 25.43
C VAL A 75 -14.48 -39.26 26.20
N TRP A 76 -14.75 -38.05 25.69
CA TRP A 76 -15.66 -37.06 26.30
C TRP A 76 -16.87 -36.77 25.40
N PRO A 77 -17.98 -36.22 25.95
CA PRO A 77 -19.05 -35.68 25.14
C PRO A 77 -18.55 -34.58 24.19
N TRP A 78 -19.09 -34.54 22.97
CA TRP A 78 -18.62 -33.64 21.91
C TRP A 78 -18.61 -32.16 22.31
N TRP A 79 -19.60 -31.71 23.09
CA TRP A 79 -19.69 -30.31 23.55
C TRP A 79 -18.57 -29.97 24.53
N LEU A 80 -18.16 -30.91 25.40
CA LEU A 80 -17.09 -30.70 26.36
C LEU A 80 -15.73 -30.69 25.66
N ALA A 81 -15.52 -31.62 24.71
CA ALA A 81 -14.34 -31.63 23.87
C ALA A 81 -14.16 -30.29 23.13
N ALA A 82 -15.24 -29.77 22.51
CA ALA A 82 -15.22 -28.48 21.84
C ALA A 82 -14.85 -27.32 22.78
N LEU A 83 -15.42 -27.27 23.99
CA LEU A 83 -15.11 -26.24 24.98
C LEU A 83 -13.65 -26.30 25.45
N VAL A 84 -13.10 -27.49 25.65
CA VAL A 84 -11.71 -27.64 26.09
C VAL A 84 -10.73 -27.23 25.00
N VAL A 85 -10.97 -27.61 23.74
CA VAL A 85 -10.12 -27.15 22.62
C VAL A 85 -10.23 -25.64 22.47
N ALA A 86 -11.44 -25.06 22.57
CA ALA A 86 -11.63 -23.61 22.53
C ALA A 86 -10.88 -22.89 23.65
N ALA A 87 -10.92 -23.41 24.89
CA ALA A 87 -10.17 -22.87 26.01
C ALA A 87 -8.65 -22.93 25.78
N ALA A 88 -8.14 -24.05 25.25
CA ALA A 88 -6.72 -24.19 24.93
C ALA A 88 -6.27 -23.17 23.85
N LEU A 89 -7.07 -22.98 22.80
CA LEU A 89 -6.80 -21.98 21.76
C LEU A 89 -6.86 -20.56 22.32
N LEU A 90 -7.79 -20.27 23.22
CA LEU A 90 -7.89 -18.95 23.87
C LEU A 90 -6.64 -18.64 24.70
N LEU A 91 -6.11 -19.64 25.42
CA LEU A 91 -4.85 -19.48 26.16
C LEU A 91 -3.67 -19.24 25.21
N LEU A 92 -3.57 -19.99 24.11
CA LEU A 92 -2.54 -19.77 23.09
C LEU A 92 -2.64 -18.37 22.46
N ALA A 93 -3.87 -17.91 22.17
CA ALA A 93 -4.11 -16.57 21.65
C ALA A 93 -3.70 -15.49 22.66
N ALA A 94 -4.07 -15.65 23.93
CA ALA A 94 -3.69 -14.72 24.98
C ALA A 94 -2.16 -14.63 25.13
N VAL A 95 -1.45 -15.77 25.18
CA VAL A 95 0.02 -15.78 25.26
C VAL A 95 0.65 -15.15 24.02
N SER A 96 0.13 -15.42 22.83
CA SER A 96 0.64 -14.85 21.58
C SER A 96 0.46 -13.34 21.52
N ILE A 97 -0.71 -12.83 21.93
CA ILE A 97 -1.01 -11.39 22.00
C ILE A 97 -0.10 -10.71 23.03
N LEU A 98 -0.02 -11.27 24.24
CA LEU A 98 0.83 -10.71 25.30
C LEU A 98 2.31 -10.74 24.92
N GLY A 99 2.78 -11.81 24.29
CA GLY A 99 4.14 -11.93 23.76
C GLY A 99 4.43 -10.91 22.66
N GLY A 100 3.49 -10.73 21.71
CA GLY A 100 3.60 -9.71 20.67
C GLY A 100 3.66 -8.30 21.24
N ILE A 101 2.77 -7.97 22.19
CA ILE A 101 2.78 -6.68 22.90
C ILE A 101 4.10 -6.50 23.67
N ALA A 102 4.58 -7.53 24.35
CA ALA A 102 5.83 -7.47 25.10
C ALA A 102 7.04 -7.25 24.17
N LEU A 103 7.04 -7.88 22.99
CA LEU A 103 8.09 -7.72 21.99
C LEU A 103 8.09 -6.30 21.40
N ILE A 104 6.91 -5.76 21.07
CA ILE A 104 6.75 -4.37 20.60
C ILE A 104 7.21 -3.38 21.68
N LYS A 105 6.84 -3.61 22.94
CA LYS A 105 7.21 -2.73 24.07
C LYS A 105 8.70 -2.79 24.43
N ARG A 106 9.42 -3.87 24.08
CA ARG A 106 10.84 -4.07 24.45
C ARG A 106 11.83 -3.29 23.61
N GLY A 107 11.38 -2.46 22.66
CA GLY A 107 12.25 -1.73 21.76
C GLY A 107 12.52 -2.56 20.50
N ASN A 108 12.29 -1.90 19.38
CA ASN A 108 12.09 -2.46 18.04
C ASN A 108 13.35 -3.15 17.47
N PRO A 109 13.26 -4.34 16.84
CA PRO A 109 14.30 -4.83 15.93
C PRO A 109 14.18 -4.22 14.51
N VAL A 110 13.16 -3.42 14.24
CA VAL A 110 12.94 -2.73 12.96
C VAL A 110 13.47 -1.29 13.07
N PRO A 111 14.12 -0.70 12.05
CA PRO A 111 14.57 0.70 12.12
C PRO A 111 13.39 1.65 12.33
N GLU A 112 13.54 2.63 13.22
CA GLU A 112 12.50 3.64 13.52
C GLU A 112 12.02 4.34 12.23
N GLU A 113 12.94 4.63 11.31
CA GLU A 113 12.64 5.19 9.98
C GLU A 113 11.67 4.33 9.15
N THR A 114 11.69 3.01 9.32
CA THR A 114 10.77 2.11 8.58
C THR A 114 9.36 2.18 9.14
N LEU A 115 9.22 2.31 10.47
CA LEU A 115 7.91 2.48 11.11
C LEU A 115 7.32 3.86 10.85
N GLU A 116 8.13 4.93 10.91
CA GLU A 116 7.68 6.28 10.57
C GLU A 116 7.19 6.36 9.11
N ARG A 117 7.90 5.69 8.20
CA ARG A 117 7.53 5.69 6.78
C ARG A 117 6.22 4.93 6.52
N VAL A 118 6.00 3.79 7.17
CA VAL A 118 4.72 3.07 7.10
C VAL A 118 3.59 3.88 7.75
N GLY A 119 3.87 4.55 8.88
CA GLY A 119 2.91 5.45 9.52
C GLY A 119 2.51 6.61 8.62
N GLY A 120 3.49 7.27 7.99
CA GLY A 120 3.27 8.34 7.02
C GLY A 120 2.47 7.88 5.80
N ASP A 121 2.75 6.69 5.26
CA ASP A 121 2.01 6.12 4.12
C ASP A 121 0.54 5.81 4.49
N LEU A 122 0.27 5.29 5.68
CA LEU A 122 -1.10 5.03 6.15
C LEU A 122 -1.87 6.34 6.42
N SER A 123 -1.21 7.33 7.02
CA SER A 123 -1.79 8.66 7.23
C SER A 123 -2.12 9.36 5.91
N ALA A 124 -1.23 9.30 4.93
CA ALA A 124 -1.45 9.86 3.60
C ALA A 124 -2.62 9.18 2.87
N MET A 125 -2.74 7.84 2.98
CA MET A 125 -3.90 7.11 2.45
C MET A 125 -5.21 7.48 3.15
N GLY A 126 -5.19 7.71 4.47
CA GLY A 126 -6.33 8.19 5.23
C GLY A 126 -6.77 9.59 4.83
N GLU A 127 -5.81 10.50 4.62
CA GLU A 127 -6.04 11.88 4.23
C GLU A 127 -6.65 12.00 2.82
N VAL A 128 -6.21 11.17 1.87
CA VAL A 128 -6.82 11.08 0.53
C VAL A 128 -8.30 10.66 0.61
N ARG A 129 -8.66 9.81 1.57
CA ARG A 129 -10.06 9.38 1.76
C ARG A 129 -10.92 10.47 2.41
N VAL A 130 -10.35 11.30 3.28
CA VAL A 130 -11.05 12.40 3.96
C VAL A 130 -11.29 13.59 3.02
N ASN A 131 -10.36 13.87 2.10
CA ASN A 131 -10.49 14.96 1.13
C ASN A 131 -11.29 14.59 -0.14
N ALA A 132 -11.74 13.35 -0.28
CA ALA A 132 -12.59 12.91 -1.39
C ALA A 132 -14.08 13.30 -1.22
N GLU A 133 -14.45 13.93 -0.10
CA GLU A 133 -15.79 14.47 0.10
C GLU A 133 -15.95 15.76 -0.73
N PRO A 134 -16.90 15.81 -1.70
CA PRO A 134 -17.07 16.99 -2.53
C PRO A 134 -17.31 18.23 -1.65
N PRO A 135 -16.67 19.38 -1.94
CA PRO A 135 -16.94 20.60 -1.18
C PRO A 135 -18.45 20.85 -1.22
N ALA A 136 -19.06 20.98 -0.04
CA ALA A 136 -20.47 21.31 0.08
C ALA A 136 -20.80 22.48 -0.87
N PRO A 137 -21.87 22.41 -1.67
CA PRO A 137 -22.20 23.46 -2.62
C PRO A 137 -22.19 24.79 -1.88
N ARG A 138 -21.32 25.72 -2.29
CA ARG A 138 -21.36 27.08 -1.75
C ARG A 138 -22.79 27.56 -1.95
N PRO A 139 -23.52 27.93 -0.88
CA PRO A 139 -24.87 28.44 -1.05
C PRO A 139 -24.75 29.63 -2.00
N ALA A 140 -25.46 29.55 -3.13
CA ALA A 140 -25.55 30.66 -4.06
C ALA A 140 -25.96 31.87 -3.22
N ARG A 141 -25.10 32.90 -3.18
CA ARG A 141 -25.39 34.13 -2.45
C ARG A 141 -26.52 34.82 -3.21
N MET A 142 -27.76 34.43 -2.92
CA MET A 142 -28.91 35.10 -3.48
C MET A 142 -28.89 36.52 -2.93
N PRO A 143 -28.99 37.54 -3.80
CA PRO A 143 -29.18 38.91 -3.33
C PRO A 143 -30.42 38.93 -2.45
N ARG A 144 -30.30 39.47 -1.23
CA ARG A 144 -31.46 39.63 -0.37
C ARG A 144 -32.39 40.66 -1.01
N VAL A 145 -33.69 40.41 -0.93
CA VAL A 145 -34.73 41.36 -1.36
C VAL A 145 -34.44 42.71 -0.70
N GLY A 146 -33.98 43.69 -1.50
CA GLY A 146 -33.55 45.01 -1.04
C GLY A 146 -32.11 45.43 -1.42
N GLU A 147 -31.26 44.54 -1.93
CA GLU A 147 -29.97 44.96 -2.52
C GLU A 147 -30.17 45.42 -3.97
N GLU A 148 -30.29 46.73 -4.18
CA GLU A 148 -30.20 47.34 -5.51
C GLU A 148 -28.76 47.20 -6.04
N GLY A 149 -28.57 46.25 -6.94
CA GLY A 149 -27.32 46.06 -7.66
C GLY A 149 -27.05 47.27 -8.56
N ASN A 150 -25.97 48.00 -8.26
CA ASN A 150 -25.40 49.02 -9.13
C ASN A 150 -24.76 48.35 -10.35
N TRP A 151 -25.56 48.12 -11.40
CA TRP A 151 -25.09 47.64 -12.69
C TRP A 151 -24.70 48.82 -13.56
N ARG A 152 -23.41 49.15 -13.54
CA ARG A 152 -22.76 49.98 -14.57
C ARG A 152 -22.25 49.11 -15.71
#